data_AF-A0A734H6W2-F1
#
_entry.id   AF-A0A734H6W2-F1
#
_cell.length_a   1.000
_cell.length_b   1.000
_cell.length_c   1.000
_cell.angle_alpha   90.00
_cell.angle_beta   90.00
_cell.angle_gamma   90.00
#
_symmetry.space_group_name_H-M   'P 1'
#
loop_
_entity.id
_entity.type
_entity.pdbx_description
1 polymer ?
#
loop_
_entity_poly.entity_id
_entity_poly.type
_entity_poly.pdbx_seq_one_letter_code
_entity_poly.pdbx_strand_id
1 'polypeptide(L)'
;TLLLRGAQTPGELRSRASRMHEFSDMAEVESTLERLASREDGPYVVRLAREPGKRESRYMHLFCGDVDELSLQTSAPESASGDLQSRVEALESEVAELKQRLDSLLAHLGE
;
A
#
# COMPACT_ATOMS: atom_id res chain seq x y z
N THR A 1 -6.01 9.34 -6.46
CA THR A 1 -4.56 9.58 -6.20
C THR A 1 -3.95 8.63 -5.19
N LEU A 2 -4.62 8.34 -4.06
CA LEU A 2 -4.09 7.42 -3.03
C LEU A 2 -3.78 6.01 -3.57
N LEU A 3 -4.68 5.41 -4.34
CA LEU A 3 -4.47 4.09 -4.97
C LEU A 3 -3.19 3.98 -5.83
N LEU A 4 -2.76 5.08 -6.46
CA LEU A 4 -1.65 5.07 -7.41
C LEU A 4 -0.31 5.48 -6.79
N ARG A 5 -0.34 6.07 -5.59
CA ARG A 5 0.82 6.75 -5.00
C ARG A 5 0.93 6.52 -3.49
N GLY A 6 0.11 5.65 -2.93
CA GLY A 6 0.09 5.34 -1.51
C GLY A 6 -0.27 6.54 -0.63
N ALA A 7 0.29 6.51 0.59
CA ALA A 7 0.00 7.45 1.65
C ALA A 7 0.50 8.86 1.30
N GLN A 8 -0.38 9.86 1.38
CA GLN A 8 -0.08 11.24 0.95
C GLN A 8 -0.64 12.26 1.95
N THR A 9 -0.05 13.44 2.02
CA THR A 9 -0.60 14.55 2.83
C THR A 9 -1.73 15.29 2.10
N PRO A 10 -2.61 16.01 2.80
CA PRO A 10 -3.64 16.85 2.16
C PRO A 10 -3.08 17.85 1.14
N GLY A 11 -1.92 18.45 1.42
CA GLY A 11 -1.24 19.36 0.48
C GLY A 11 -0.82 18.68 -0.82
N GLU A 12 -0.25 17.47 -0.73
CA GLU A 12 0.10 16.67 -1.91
C GLU A 12 -1.14 16.27 -2.71
N LEU A 13 -2.20 15.85 -2.02
CA LEU A 13 -3.46 15.45 -2.63
C LEU A 13 -4.10 16.60 -3.42
N ARG A 14 -4.11 17.82 -2.87
CA ARG A 14 -4.62 19.00 -3.56
C ARG A 14 -3.93 19.22 -4.91
N SER A 15 -2.60 19.16 -4.92
CA SER A 15 -1.82 19.36 -6.15
C SER A 15 -1.99 18.20 -7.14
N ARG A 16 -1.85 16.95 -6.67
CA ARG A 16 -1.81 15.76 -7.52
C ARG A 16 -3.18 15.30 -8.01
N ALA A 17 -4.26 15.63 -7.31
CA ALA A 17 -5.63 15.31 -7.71
C ALA A 17 -6.27 16.39 -8.60
N SER A 18 -5.63 17.55 -8.80
CA SER A 18 -6.17 18.72 -9.52
C SER A 18 -6.78 18.41 -10.88
N ARG A 19 -6.16 17.50 -11.66
CA ARG A 19 -6.68 17.08 -12.98
C ARG A 19 -7.96 16.23 -12.91
N MET A 20 -8.23 15.60 -11.77
CA MET A 20 -9.44 14.80 -11.53
C MET A 20 -10.53 15.65 -10.88
N HIS A 21 -10.16 16.48 -9.91
CA HIS A 21 -11.03 17.42 -9.23
C HIS A 21 -10.21 18.58 -8.67
N GLU A 22 -10.62 19.82 -8.94
CA GLU A 22 -9.97 21.00 -8.42
C GLU A 22 -10.55 21.35 -7.04
N PHE A 23 -9.71 21.29 -6.00
CA PHE A 23 -10.08 21.69 -4.65
C PHE A 23 -9.74 23.17 -4.42
N SER A 24 -10.73 23.93 -3.96
CA SER A 24 -10.64 25.36 -3.67
C SER A 24 -9.53 25.68 -2.66
N ASP A 25 -9.45 24.93 -1.56
CA ASP A 25 -8.44 25.09 -0.53
C ASP A 25 -8.03 23.75 0.13
N MET A 26 -7.18 23.83 1.14
CA MET A 26 -6.74 22.64 1.89
C MET A 26 -7.83 22.10 2.82
N ALA A 27 -8.72 22.96 3.33
CA ALA A 27 -9.80 22.55 4.23
C ALA A 27 -10.84 21.70 3.49
N GLU A 28 -11.12 21.98 2.21
CA GLU A 28 -11.99 21.17 1.37
C GLU A 28 -11.44 19.74 1.18
N VAL A 29 -10.11 19.61 1.03
CA VAL A 29 -9.45 18.30 0.94
C VAL A 29 -9.58 17.54 2.25
N GLU A 30 -9.30 18.20 3.38
CA GLU A 30 -9.41 17.59 4.71
C GLU A 30 -10.85 17.15 5.01
N SER A 31 -11.84 18.01 4.75
CA SER A 31 -13.27 17.69 4.89
C SER A 31 -13.68 16.51 4.02
N THR A 32 -13.18 16.43 2.78
CA THR A 32 -13.45 15.29 1.91
C THR A 32 -12.85 14.00 2.44
N LEU A 33 -11.62 14.04 2.96
CA LEU A 33 -10.97 12.88 3.56
C LEU A 33 -11.67 12.44 4.85
N GLU A 34 -12.12 13.38 5.68
CA GLU A 34 -12.85 13.08 6.91
C GLU A 34 -14.20 12.42 6.60
N ARG A 35 -14.95 12.95 5.62
CA ARG A 35 -16.18 12.28 5.13
C ARG A 35 -15.92 10.88 4.60
N LEU A 36 -14.80 10.65 3.91
CA LEU A 36 -14.43 9.33 3.41
C LEU A 36 -14.02 8.36 4.52
N ALA A 37 -13.48 8.87 5.63
CA ALA A 37 -13.13 8.08 6.81
C ALA A 37 -14.35 7.76 7.68
N SER A 38 -15.38 8.61 7.67
CA SER A 38 -16.56 8.49 8.55
C SER A 38 -17.82 7.97 7.87
N ARG A 39 -17.72 7.35 6.69
CA ARG A 39 -18.91 6.87 5.97
C ARG A 39 -19.57 5.69 6.68
N GLU A 40 -20.90 5.62 6.59
CA GLU A 40 -21.70 4.54 7.17
C GLU A 40 -21.51 3.19 6.47
N ASP A 41 -21.16 3.20 5.18
CA ASP A 41 -20.85 2.02 4.37
C ASP A 41 -19.39 1.54 4.51
N GLY A 42 -18.69 2.05 5.51
CA GLY A 42 -17.32 1.68 5.87
C GLY A 42 -16.29 2.75 5.48
N PRO A 43 -15.19 2.87 6.25
CA PRO A 43 -14.14 3.85 5.99
C PRO A 43 -13.41 3.48 4.69
N TYR A 44 -13.20 4.46 3.80
CA TYR A 44 -12.43 4.27 2.57
C TYR A 44 -10.99 4.74 2.70
N VAL A 45 -10.73 5.60 3.68
CA VAL A 45 -9.40 6.13 4.00
C VAL A 45 -9.18 6.10 5.50
N VAL A 46 -7.91 6.02 5.89
CA VAL A 46 -7.46 6.16 7.27
C VAL A 46 -6.45 7.30 7.36
N ARG A 47 -6.51 8.05 8.46
CA ARG A 47 -5.51 9.05 8.82
C ARG A 47 -4.42 8.37 9.64
N LEU A 48 -3.18 8.48 9.17
CA LEU A 48 -2.03 7.88 9.83
C LEU A 48 -1.47 8.78 10.93
N ALA A 49 -0.80 8.17 11.90
CA ALA A 49 0.01 8.87 12.87
C ALA A 49 0.99 9.86 12.19
N ARG A 50 1.16 11.03 12.79
CA ARG A 50 2.09 12.03 12.26
C ARG A 50 3.51 11.56 12.50
N GLU A 51 4.33 11.65 11.46
CA GLU A 51 5.77 11.42 11.61
C GLU A 51 6.39 12.51 12.51
N PRO A 52 7.39 12.15 13.34
CA PRO A 52 8.12 13.11 14.14
C PRO A 52 8.65 14.28 13.30
N GLY A 53 8.33 15.52 13.70
CA GLY A 53 8.76 16.73 13.01
C GLY A 53 7.95 17.14 11.78
N LYS A 54 6.94 16.36 11.36
CA LYS A 54 6.04 16.73 10.26
C LYS A 54 4.79 17.45 10.75
N ARG A 55 4.42 18.53 10.04
CA ARG A 55 3.23 19.35 10.33
C ARG A 55 1.93 18.76 9.78
N GLU A 56 1.94 17.67 9.03
CA GLU A 56 0.72 17.12 8.43
C GLU A 56 0.71 15.60 8.61
N SER A 57 -0.48 15.05 8.88
CA SER A 57 -0.70 13.60 8.80
C SER A 57 -0.81 13.18 7.33
N ARG A 58 -0.43 11.93 7.03
CA ARG A 58 -0.76 11.31 5.75
C ARG A 58 -2.05 10.52 5.85
N TYR A 59 -2.71 10.33 4.71
CA TYR A 59 -3.89 9.49 4.56
C TYR A 59 -3.59 8.33 3.62
N MET A 60 -4.14 7.15 3.90
CA MET A 60 -4.04 5.95 3.07
C MET A 60 -5.43 5.40 2.75
N HIS A 61 -5.62 4.77 1.59
CA HIS A 61 -6.88 4.10 1.26
C HIS A 61 -6.99 2.72 1.93
N LEU A 62 -8.21 2.23 2.15
CA LEU A 62 -8.49 0.93 2.78
C LEU A 62 -8.97 -0.16 1.80
N PHE A 63 -8.98 0.13 0.50
CA PHE A 63 -9.42 -0.82 -0.53
C PHE A 63 -8.52 -2.06 -0.71
N CYS A 64 -7.34 -2.09 -0.10
CA CYS A 64 -6.42 -3.24 -0.14
C CYS A 64 -6.27 -3.94 1.22
N GLY A 65 -7.27 -3.78 2.09
CA GLY A 65 -7.26 -4.29 3.46
C GLY A 65 -6.83 -3.24 4.48
N ASP A 66 -6.74 -3.69 5.74
CA ASP A 66 -6.35 -2.84 6.85
C ASP A 66 -4.91 -2.37 6.71
N VAL A 67 -4.70 -1.11 7.08
CA VAL A 67 -3.39 -0.48 7.01
C VAL A 67 -2.68 -0.67 8.34
N ASP A 68 -1.66 -1.53 8.34
CA ASP A 68 -0.72 -1.63 9.46
C ASP A 68 0.29 -0.47 9.38
N GLU A 69 0.27 0.45 10.35
CA GLU A 69 1.13 1.64 10.35
C GLU A 69 2.62 1.28 10.32
N LEU A 70 2.99 0.10 10.84
CA LEU A 70 4.36 -0.42 10.81
C LEU A 70 4.79 -0.83 9.39
N SER A 71 3.87 -1.34 8.57
CA SER A 71 4.12 -1.71 7.17
C SER A 71 4.37 -0.48 6.29
N LEU A 72 3.75 0.66 6.57
CA LEU A 72 3.89 1.86 5.73
C LEU A 72 5.22 2.58 5.88
N GLN A 73 5.90 2.46 7.02
CA GLN A 73 7.24 3.03 7.21
C GLN A 73 8.27 2.39 6.26
N THR A 74 8.00 1.19 5.74
CA THR A 74 8.87 0.50 4.79
C THR A 74 8.71 0.95 3.33
N SER A 75 7.73 1.83 3.04
CA SER A 75 7.40 2.25 1.67
C SER A 75 8.12 3.54 1.21
N ALA A 76 9.26 3.86 1.84
CA ALA A 76 10.27 4.71 1.21
C ALA A 76 11.03 3.87 0.16
N PRO A 77 11.14 4.29 -1.11
CA PRO A 77 11.62 3.44 -2.20
C PRO A 77 13.15 3.19 -2.20
N GLU A 78 13.86 3.39 -1.10
CA GLU A 78 15.33 3.39 -1.09
C GLU A 78 15.97 2.17 -0.41
N SER A 79 15.18 1.26 0.20
CA SER A 79 15.73 0.05 0.85
C SER A 79 15.05 -1.27 0.47
N ALA A 80 13.99 -1.23 -0.36
CA ALA A 80 13.22 -2.41 -0.75
C ALA A 80 13.96 -3.38 -1.69
N SER A 81 15.01 -2.95 -2.40
CA SER A 81 15.64 -3.77 -3.43
C SER A 81 16.36 -5.00 -2.88
N GLY A 82 17.00 -4.90 -1.70
CA GLY A 82 17.73 -6.01 -1.10
C GLY A 82 16.81 -7.07 -0.52
N ASP A 83 15.79 -6.63 0.22
CA ASP A 83 14.79 -7.53 0.83
C ASP A 83 13.93 -8.23 -0.22
N LEU A 84 13.53 -7.52 -1.28
CA LEU A 84 12.84 -8.11 -2.42
C LEU A 84 13.70 -9.15 -3.13
N GLN A 85 14.99 -8.87 -3.34
CA GLN A 85 15.91 -9.81 -3.99
C GLN A 85 16.04 -11.11 -3.17
N SER A 86 16.27 -11.00 -1.86
CA SER A 86 16.36 -12.18 -0.98
C SER A 86 15.06 -12.97 -0.94
N ARG A 87 13.91 -12.30 -0.97
CA ARG A 87 12.59 -12.96 -0.98
C ARG A 87 12.32 -13.65 -2.32
N VAL A 88 12.75 -13.07 -3.43
CA VAL A 88 12.64 -13.69 -4.77
C VAL A 88 13.51 -14.94 -4.83
N GLU A 89 14.77 -14.87 -4.38
CA GLU A 89 15.68 -16.03 -4.35
C GLU A 89 15.13 -17.18 -3.50
N ALA A 90 14.56 -16.89 -2.33
CA ALA A 90 13.92 -17.90 -1.48
C ALA A 90 12.73 -18.57 -2.18
N LEU A 91 11.86 -17.78 -2.83
CA LEU A 91 10.71 -18.30 -3.56
C LEU A 91 11.11 -19.12 -4.80
N GLU A 92 12.15 -18.70 -5.52
CA GLU A 92 12.67 -19.47 -6.66
C GLU A 92 13.21 -20.84 -6.23
N SER A 93 13.90 -20.93 -5.09
CA SER A 93 14.35 -22.20 -4.52
C SER A 93 13.17 -23.09 -4.12
N GLU A 94 12.15 -22.52 -3.46
CA GLU A 94 10.97 -23.28 -3.04
C GLU A 94 10.18 -23.82 -4.25
N VAL A 95 10.04 -23.01 -5.29
CA VAL A 95 9.40 -23.44 -6.55
C VAL A 95 10.20 -24.55 -7.23
N ALA A 96 11.54 -24.48 -7.23
CA ALA A 96 12.38 -25.54 -7.78
C ALA A 96 12.18 -26.87 -7.03
N GLU A 97 12.14 -26.83 -5.69
CA GLU A 97 11.91 -28.02 -4.87
C GLU A 97 10.50 -28.60 -5.08
N LEU A 98 9.48 -27.74 -5.14
CA LEU A 98 8.10 -28.17 -5.40
C LEU A 98 7.95 -28.81 -6.78
N LYS A 99 8.62 -28.27 -7.81
CA LYS A 99 8.64 -28.88 -9.15
C LYS A 99 9.28 -30.26 -9.14
N GLN A 100 10.41 -30.43 -8.45
CA GLN A 100 11.04 -31.75 -8.33
C GLN A 100 10.14 -32.77 -7.61
N ARG A 101 9.47 -32.35 -6.54
CA ARG A 101 8.51 -33.21 -5.83
C ARG A 101 7.33 -33.57 -6.73
N LEU A 102 6.83 -32.63 -7.52
CA LEU A 102 5.74 -32.87 -8.47
C LEU A 102 6.16 -33.84 -9.57
N ASP A 103 7.34 -33.68 -10.16
CA ASP A 103 7.88 -34.58 -11.18
C ASP A 103 8.06 -35.99 -10.63
N SER A 104 8.54 -36.12 -9.39
CA SER A 104 8.64 -37.41 -8.71
C SER A 104 7.26 -38.06 -8.52
N LEU A 105 6.25 -37.32 -8.07
CA LEU A 105 4.89 -37.84 -7.90
C LEU A 105 4.25 -38.24 -9.24
N LEU A 106 4.42 -37.44 -10.29
CA LEU A 106 3.92 -37.76 -11.62
C LEU A 106 4.57 -39.00 -12.21
N ALA A 107 5.88 -39.20 -11.97
CA ALA A 107 6.57 -40.41 -12.38
C ALA A 107 6.04 -41.67 -11.66
N HIS A 108 5.72 -41.58 -10.36
CA HIS A 108 5.15 -42.69 -9.60
C HIS A 108 3.68 -43.01 -9.93
N LEU A 109 2.93 -42.05 -10.48
CA LEU A 109 1.53 -42.24 -10.92
C LEU A 109 1.42 -42.73 -12.37
N GLY A 110 2.53 -42.74 -13.11
CA GLY A 110 2.63 -43.20 -14.50
C GLY A 110 3.12 -44.65 -14.67
N GLU A 111 3.55 -45.30 -13.59
CA GLU A 111 3.75 -46.77 -13.47
C GLU A 111 2.48 -47.45 -12.92
#